data_AF-A0A919H4X9-F1
#
_entry.id   AF-A0A919H4X9-F1
#
_cell.length_a   1.000
_cell.length_b   1.000
_cell.length_c   1.000
_cell.angle_alpha   90.00
_cell.angle_beta   90.00
_cell.angle_gamma   90.00
#
_symmetry.space_group_name_H-M   'P 1'
#
loop_
_entity.id
_entity.type
_entity.pdbx_description
1 polymer ?
#
loop_
_entity_poly.entity_id
_entity_poly.type
_entity_poly.pdbx_seq_one_letter_code
_entity_poly.pdbx_strand_id
1 'polypeptide(L)'
;MNQPFFAGAISLGASVGLITVCMILLLGQTRVFFAMSRDGLLPRVFSVTHPKYRTPYRATLLLGGIIAVVAGFTSLEKLAELVNIGTLFAFVVVALGVIVLRRTRPDLHRSFRTPWVPVVPILSIAASLWLMLNLPAETWIRFGIWMAIGIVVYFLYGRQHSRLGKEGADAKF
;
A
#
# COMPACT_ATOMS: atom_id res chain seq x y z
N MET A 1 38.43 -16.34 10.48
CA MET A 1 37.65 -17.46 9.91
C MET A 1 37.06 -17.01 8.57
N ASN A 2 37.86 -16.98 7.50
CA ASN A 2 37.41 -16.69 6.13
C ASN A 2 36.79 -17.97 5.55
N GLN A 3 35.47 -18.10 5.63
CA GLN A 3 34.75 -19.23 5.02
C GLN A 3 33.97 -18.75 3.79
N PRO A 4 34.64 -18.58 2.63
CA PRO A 4 34.05 -17.98 1.43
C PRO A 4 32.84 -18.77 0.90
N PHE A 5 32.78 -20.07 1.18
CA PHE A 5 31.63 -20.92 0.82
C PHE A 5 30.34 -20.49 1.52
N PHE A 6 30.38 -20.29 2.85
CA PHE A 6 29.19 -19.87 3.61
C PHE A 6 28.76 -18.44 3.22
N ALA A 7 29.72 -17.53 2.99
CA ALA A 7 29.42 -16.18 2.51
C ALA A 7 28.73 -16.19 1.12
N GLY A 8 29.20 -17.05 0.20
CA GLY A 8 28.59 -17.24 -1.12
C GLY A 8 27.16 -17.81 -1.04
N ALA A 9 26.96 -18.84 -0.20
CA ALA A 9 25.64 -19.44 0.00
C ALA A 9 24.63 -18.43 0.59
N ILE A 10 25.04 -17.65 1.59
CA ILE A 10 24.19 -16.60 2.19
C ILE A 10 23.86 -15.51 1.17
N SER A 11 24.84 -15.06 0.38
CA SER A 11 24.62 -14.01 -0.63
C SER A 11 23.69 -14.46 -1.76
N LEU A 12 23.79 -15.72 -2.18
CA LEU A 12 22.91 -16.31 -3.19
C LEU A 12 21.48 -16.45 -2.65
N GLY A 13 21.34 -16.95 -1.41
CA GLY A 13 20.04 -17.02 -0.73
C GLY A 13 19.38 -15.65 -0.57
N ALA A 14 20.15 -14.65 -0.14
CA ALA A 14 19.67 -13.27 0.02
C ALA A 14 19.19 -12.69 -1.33
N SER A 15 19.96 -12.90 -2.41
CA SER A 15 19.60 -12.39 -3.74
C SER A 15 18.31 -13.01 -4.28
N VAL A 16 18.16 -14.34 -4.20
CA VAL A 16 16.93 -15.03 -4.62
C VAL A 16 15.73 -14.60 -3.78
N GLY A 17 15.94 -14.43 -2.46
CA GLY A 17 14.92 -13.92 -1.55
C GLY A 17 14.46 -12.51 -1.92
N LEU A 18 15.39 -11.59 -2.17
CA LEU A 18 15.10 -10.21 -2.56
C LEU A 18 14.35 -10.14 -3.89
N ILE A 19 14.72 -10.95 -4.90
CA ILE A 19 14.00 -11.02 -6.17
C ILE A 19 12.54 -11.43 -5.95
N THR A 20 12.30 -12.42 -5.08
CA THR A 20 10.96 -12.91 -4.77
C THR A 20 10.11 -11.83 -4.09
N VAL A 21 10.68 -11.14 -3.10
CA VAL A 21 10.02 -10.02 -2.41
C VAL A 21 9.69 -8.90 -3.40
N CYS A 22 10.64 -8.51 -4.25
CA CYS A 22 10.41 -7.50 -5.30
C CYS A 22 9.25 -7.90 -6.23
N MET A 23 9.22 -9.15 -6.69
CA MET A 23 8.14 -9.64 -7.55
C MET A 23 6.77 -9.55 -6.86
N ILE A 24 6.68 -9.97 -5.60
CA ILE A 24 5.42 -9.94 -4.82
C ILE A 24 4.94 -8.49 -4.63
N LEU A 25 5.85 -7.57 -4.32
CA LEU A 25 5.49 -6.16 -4.12
C LEU A 25 5.01 -5.49 -5.42
N LEU A 26 5.66 -5.76 -6.56
CA LEU A 26 5.24 -5.25 -7.86
C LEU A 26 3.85 -5.76 -8.27
N LEU A 27 3.57 -7.03 -8.02
CA LEU A 27 2.26 -7.62 -8.26
C LEU A 27 1.19 -7.04 -7.31
N GLY A 28 1.53 -6.86 -6.04
CA GLY A 28 0.68 -6.23 -5.03
C GLY A 28 0.28 -4.81 -5.43
N GLN A 29 1.26 -3.98 -5.78
CA GLN A 29 1.04 -2.60 -6.23
C GLN A 29 0.14 -2.56 -7.47
N THR A 30 0.40 -3.40 -8.47
CA THR A 30 -0.42 -3.45 -9.68
C THR A 30 -1.88 -3.79 -9.36
N ARG A 31 -2.13 -4.74 -8.44
CA ARG A 31 -3.50 -5.13 -8.04
C ARG A 31 -4.24 -4.02 -7.30
N VAL A 32 -3.55 -3.29 -6.43
CA VAL A 32 -4.14 -2.14 -5.73
C VAL A 32 -4.54 -1.06 -6.74
N PHE A 33 -3.67 -0.71 -7.69
CA PHE A 33 -3.99 0.26 -8.75
C PHE A 33 -5.14 -0.21 -9.65
N PHE A 34 -5.18 -1.49 -9.99
CA PHE A 34 -6.27 -2.08 -10.75
C PHE A 34 -7.62 -1.95 -10.02
N ALA A 35 -7.65 -2.28 -8.71
CA ALA A 35 -8.86 -2.15 -7.90
C ALA A 35 -9.30 -0.67 -7.77
N MET A 36 -8.38 0.24 -7.47
CA MET A 36 -8.68 1.68 -7.39
C MET A 36 -9.20 2.25 -8.72
N SER A 37 -8.66 1.82 -9.85
CA SER A 37 -9.13 2.22 -11.19
C SER A 37 -10.50 1.63 -11.52
N ARG A 38 -10.74 0.37 -11.18
CA ARG A 38 -12.05 -0.29 -11.33
C ARG A 38 -13.14 0.42 -10.51
N ASP A 39 -12.78 0.87 -9.31
CA ASP A 39 -13.67 1.61 -8.40
C ASP A 39 -13.86 3.09 -8.82
N GLY A 40 -13.17 3.53 -9.88
CA GLY A 40 -13.28 4.86 -10.49
C GLY A 40 -12.44 5.95 -9.83
N LEU A 41 -11.54 5.59 -8.89
CA LEU A 41 -10.66 6.52 -8.19
C LEU A 41 -9.43 6.93 -9.02
N LEU A 42 -9.06 6.10 -10.00
CA LEU A 42 -7.95 6.34 -10.93
C LEU A 42 -8.42 6.18 -12.39
N PRO A 43 -7.69 6.75 -13.38
CA PRO A 43 -8.03 6.60 -14.80
C PRO A 43 -8.20 5.14 -15.22
N ARG A 44 -9.17 4.84 -16.09
CA ARG A 44 -9.51 3.48 -16.54
C ARG A 44 -8.37 2.73 -17.24
N VAL A 45 -7.31 3.42 -17.63
CA VAL A 45 -6.11 2.83 -18.25
C VAL A 45 -5.50 1.74 -17.35
N PHE A 46 -5.58 1.90 -16.02
CA PHE A 46 -5.05 0.94 -15.06
C PHE A 46 -5.96 -0.29 -14.83
N SER A 47 -7.24 -0.23 -15.22
CA SER A 47 -8.19 -1.34 -15.13
C SER A 47 -8.34 -2.14 -16.43
N VAL A 48 -7.64 -1.77 -17.52
CA VAL A 48 -7.68 -2.52 -18.78
C VAL A 48 -6.84 -3.79 -18.66
N THR A 49 -7.49 -4.95 -18.78
CA THR A 49 -6.84 -6.25 -18.76
C THR A 49 -6.54 -6.79 -20.15
N HIS A 50 -5.50 -7.62 -20.28
CA HIS A 50 -5.17 -8.32 -21.51
C HIS A 50 -6.32 -9.25 -21.94
N PRO A 51 -6.72 -9.29 -23.23
CA PRO A 51 -7.87 -10.10 -23.69
C PRO A 51 -7.76 -11.60 -23.38
N LYS A 52 -6.55 -12.17 -23.57
CA LYS A 52 -6.26 -13.60 -23.30
C LYS A 52 -5.96 -13.92 -21.82
N TYR A 53 -5.03 -13.20 -21.20
CA TYR A 53 -4.52 -13.51 -19.85
C TYR A 53 -5.26 -12.81 -18.71
N ARG A 54 -6.16 -11.86 -19.00
CA ARG A 54 -6.91 -11.06 -18.01
C ARG A 54 -6.01 -10.36 -16.98
N THR A 55 -4.77 -10.07 -17.35
CA THR A 55 -3.79 -9.37 -16.51
C THR A 55 -3.73 -7.87 -16.84
N PRO A 56 -3.57 -6.98 -15.85
CA PRO A 56 -3.43 -5.53 -16.05
C PRO A 56 -2.04 -5.15 -16.57
N TYR A 57 -1.68 -5.67 -17.75
CA TYR A 57 -0.31 -5.59 -18.31
C TYR A 57 0.22 -4.16 -18.49
N ARG A 58 -0.66 -3.21 -18.85
CA ARG A 58 -0.30 -1.78 -19.00
C ARG A 58 0.11 -1.16 -17.66
N ALA A 59 -0.65 -1.47 -16.60
CA ALA A 59 -0.34 -1.01 -15.26
C ALA A 59 0.98 -1.61 -14.77
N THR A 60 1.22 -2.90 -15.02
CA THR A 60 2.48 -3.57 -14.67
C THR A 60 3.68 -2.92 -15.35
N LEU A 61 3.62 -2.68 -16.66
CA LEU A 61 4.74 -2.10 -17.40
C LEU A 61 4.99 -0.65 -17.00
N LEU A 62 3.93 0.15 -16.85
CA LEU A 62 4.04 1.56 -16.48
C LEU A 62 4.58 1.73 -15.05
N LEU A 63 3.99 1.04 -14.07
CA LEU A 63 4.43 1.11 -12.68
C LEU A 63 5.83 0.52 -12.52
N GLY A 64 6.12 -0.60 -13.17
CA GLY A 64 7.47 -1.20 -13.17
C GLY A 64 8.52 -0.26 -13.75
N GLY A 65 8.20 0.44 -14.84
CA GLY A 65 9.07 1.46 -15.43
C GLY A 65 9.34 2.62 -14.49
N ILE A 66 8.30 3.17 -13.84
CA ILE A 66 8.45 4.24 -12.84
C ILE A 66 9.34 3.77 -11.68
N ILE A 67 9.11 2.56 -11.16
CA ILE A 67 9.88 2.01 -10.05
C ILE A 67 11.34 1.80 -10.44
N ALA A 68 11.61 1.30 -11.65
CA ALA A 68 12.97 1.12 -12.16
C ALA A 68 13.74 2.45 -12.23
N VAL A 69 13.08 3.52 -12.71
CA VAL A 69 13.67 4.87 -12.73
C VAL A 69 13.92 5.35 -11.31
N VAL A 70 12.90 5.34 -10.43
CA VAL A 70 13.05 5.85 -9.06
C VAL A 70 14.11 5.08 -8.28
N ALA A 71 14.19 3.76 -8.43
CA ALA A 71 15.20 2.92 -7.78
C ALA A 71 16.62 3.19 -8.30
N GLY A 72 16.78 3.57 -9.58
CA GLY A 72 18.07 3.89 -10.16
C GLY A 72 18.64 5.25 -9.72
N PHE A 73 17.77 6.21 -9.35
CA PHE A 73 18.17 7.58 -9.03
C PHE A 73 18.05 7.97 -7.54
N THR A 74 17.48 7.10 -6.69
CA THR A 74 17.24 7.40 -5.27
C THR A 74 18.06 6.48 -4.37
N SER A 75 18.65 7.02 -3.31
CA SER A 75 19.39 6.21 -2.34
C SER A 75 18.48 5.27 -1.56
N LEU A 76 19.00 4.09 -1.22
CA LEU A 76 18.27 3.05 -0.47
C LEU A 76 17.75 3.57 0.87
N GLU A 77 18.53 4.38 1.58
CA GLU A 77 18.16 4.97 2.87
C GLU A 77 16.92 5.87 2.75
N LYS A 78 16.89 6.77 1.76
CA LYS A 78 15.72 7.63 1.50
C LYS A 78 14.49 6.82 1.11
N LEU A 79 14.66 5.76 0.33
CA LEU A 79 13.56 4.85 -0.03
C LEU A 79 13.04 4.11 1.19
N ALA A 80 13.92 3.62 2.07
CA ALA A 80 13.55 2.92 3.29
C ALA A 80 12.76 3.82 4.25
N GLU A 81 13.19 5.06 4.46
CA GLU A 81 12.46 6.04 5.26
C GLU A 81 11.05 6.32 4.72
N LEU A 82 10.91 6.51 3.40
CA LEU A 82 9.63 6.76 2.74
C LEU A 82 8.68 5.55 2.82
N VAL A 83 9.22 4.34 2.66
CA VAL A 83 8.44 3.09 2.82
C VAL A 83 8.01 2.91 4.27
N ASN A 84 8.89 3.22 5.23
CA ASN A 84 8.60 3.10 6.66
C ASN A 84 7.47 4.05 7.09
N ILE A 85 7.53 5.34 6.74
CA ILE A 85 6.45 6.28 7.11
C ILE A 85 5.11 5.86 6.51
N GLY A 86 5.10 5.42 5.24
CA GLY A 86 3.88 4.99 4.55
C GLY A 86 3.27 3.72 5.15
N THR A 87 4.11 2.73 5.48
CA THR A 87 3.67 1.46 6.07
C THR A 87 3.15 1.66 7.49
N LEU A 88 3.86 2.45 8.31
CA LEU A 88 3.41 2.80 9.67
C LEU A 88 2.09 3.57 9.63
N PHE A 89 1.94 4.51 8.70
CA PHE A 89 0.68 5.22 8.51
C PHE A 89 -0.47 4.27 8.11
N ALA A 90 -0.22 3.34 7.19
CA ALA A 90 -1.21 2.33 6.82
C ALA A 90 -1.63 1.46 8.03
N PHE A 91 -0.69 1.08 8.90
CA PHE A 91 -1.00 0.36 10.14
C PHE A 91 -1.88 1.17 11.09
N VAL A 92 -1.60 2.47 11.25
CA VAL A 92 -2.45 3.37 12.04
C VAL A 92 -3.88 3.41 11.48
N VAL A 93 -4.02 3.61 10.16
CA VAL A 93 -5.34 3.67 9.50
C VAL A 93 -6.10 2.35 9.62
N VAL A 94 -5.43 1.20 9.42
CA VAL A 94 -6.05 -0.12 9.55
C VAL A 94 -6.47 -0.39 11.01
N ALA A 95 -5.63 -0.08 11.98
CA ALA A 95 -5.95 -0.26 13.40
C ALA A 95 -7.13 0.61 13.84
N LEU A 96 -7.19 1.87 13.38
CA LEU A 96 -8.36 2.73 13.54
C LEU A 96 -9.59 2.13 12.86
N GLY A 97 -9.45 1.62 11.64
CA GLY A 97 -10.50 0.94 10.90
C GLY A 97 -11.10 -0.25 11.66
N VAL A 98 -10.29 -1.02 12.40
CA VAL A 98 -10.79 -2.12 13.26
C VAL A 98 -11.66 -1.58 14.40
N ILE A 99 -11.27 -0.47 15.04
CA ILE A 99 -12.06 0.17 16.11
C ILE A 99 -13.38 0.71 15.54
N VAL A 100 -13.32 1.42 14.41
CA VAL A 100 -14.49 2.00 13.74
C VAL A 100 -15.46 0.91 13.29
N LEU A 101 -14.98 -0.12 12.59
CA LEU A 101 -15.83 -1.19 12.07
C LEU A 101 -16.53 -1.98 13.18
N ARG A 102 -15.92 -2.09 14.36
CA ARG A 102 -16.57 -2.72 15.53
C ARG A 102 -17.70 -1.89 16.12
N ARG A 103 -17.65 -0.56 16.00
CA ARG A 103 -18.74 0.33 16.43
C ARG A 103 -19.83 0.46 15.36
N THR A 104 -19.45 0.61 14.08
CA THR A 104 -20.40 0.90 13.00
C THR A 104 -21.13 -0.31 12.47
N ARG A 105 -20.51 -1.50 12.42
CA ARG A 105 -21.12 -2.74 11.92
C ARG A 105 -20.84 -3.93 12.83
N PRO A 106 -21.42 -3.98 14.04
CA PRO A 106 -21.15 -5.04 15.01
C PRO A 106 -21.65 -6.41 14.54
N ASP A 107 -22.70 -6.45 13.72
CA ASP A 107 -23.43 -7.59 13.15
C ASP A 107 -22.66 -8.44 12.13
N LEU A 108 -21.57 -7.91 11.56
CA LEU A 108 -20.73 -8.64 10.61
C LEU A 108 -20.15 -9.94 11.18
N HIS A 109 -20.33 -11.04 10.46
CA HIS A 109 -19.68 -12.32 10.76
C HIS A 109 -18.16 -12.20 10.58
N ARG A 110 -17.40 -12.55 11.63
CA ARG A 110 -15.93 -12.40 11.68
C ARG A 110 -15.30 -13.75 12.04
N SER A 111 -14.68 -14.41 11.06
CA SER A 111 -13.98 -15.69 11.27
C SER A 111 -12.82 -15.58 12.25
N PHE A 112 -12.15 -14.42 12.28
CA PHE A 112 -11.15 -14.07 13.28
C PHE A 112 -11.52 -12.75 13.96
N ARG A 113 -11.39 -12.69 15.29
CA ARG A 113 -11.61 -11.48 16.08
C ARG A 113 -10.33 -11.15 16.83
N THR A 114 -9.86 -9.92 16.67
CA THR A 114 -8.72 -9.42 17.45
C THR A 114 -9.04 -9.51 18.95
N PRO A 115 -8.16 -10.14 19.76
CA PRO A 115 -8.31 -10.19 21.20
C PRO A 115 -8.23 -8.77 21.79
N TRP A 116 -8.96 -8.51 22.88
CA TRP A 116 -8.78 -7.32 23.72
C TRP A 116 -8.91 -5.98 22.98
N VAL A 117 -9.94 -5.85 22.14
CA VAL A 117 -10.31 -4.56 21.53
C VAL A 117 -11.06 -3.70 22.55
N PRO A 118 -10.69 -2.41 22.73
CA PRO A 118 -9.83 -1.60 21.85
C PRO A 118 -8.35 -1.50 22.23
N VAL A 119 -7.91 -2.17 23.30
CA VAL A 119 -6.53 -2.04 23.83
C VAL A 119 -5.48 -2.42 22.78
N VAL A 120 -5.63 -3.58 22.13
CA VAL A 120 -4.64 -4.04 21.12
C VAL A 120 -4.52 -3.07 19.93
N PRO A 121 -5.62 -2.65 19.27
CA PRO A 121 -5.54 -1.60 18.24
C PRO A 121 -4.92 -0.28 18.73
N ILE A 122 -5.22 0.17 19.95
CA ILE A 122 -4.65 1.40 20.52
C ILE A 122 -3.14 1.26 20.72
N LEU A 123 -2.67 0.13 21.25
CA LEU A 123 -1.25 -0.14 21.39
C LEU A 123 -0.53 -0.17 20.04
N SER A 124 -1.15 -0.77 19.01
CA SER A 124 -0.62 -0.74 17.65
C SER A 124 -0.47 0.68 17.14
N ILE A 125 -1.49 1.53 17.33
CA ILE A 125 -1.44 2.94 16.93
C ILE A 125 -0.34 3.68 17.69
N ALA A 126 -0.26 3.50 19.01
CA ALA A 126 0.75 4.15 19.85
C ALA A 126 2.17 3.76 19.43
N ALA A 127 2.42 2.46 19.20
CA ALA A 127 3.72 1.97 18.75
C ALA A 127 4.08 2.50 17.35
N SER A 128 3.13 2.48 16.41
CA SER A 128 3.38 3.00 15.05
C SER A 128 3.64 4.51 15.06
N LEU A 129 2.86 5.28 15.82
CA LEU A 129 3.07 6.73 15.97
C LEU A 129 4.41 7.04 16.63
N TRP A 130 4.79 6.30 17.67
CA TRP A 130 6.09 6.46 18.32
C TRP A 130 7.24 6.24 17.33
N LEU A 131 7.19 5.18 16.51
CA LEU A 131 8.18 4.96 15.45
C LEU A 131 8.16 6.08 14.41
N MET A 132 6.98 6.55 13.98
CA MET A 132 6.86 7.65 13.02
C MET A 132 7.52 8.95 13.50
N LEU A 133 7.45 9.25 14.80
CA LEU A 133 8.08 10.43 15.38
C LEU A 133 9.61 10.37 15.38
N ASN A 134 10.19 9.18 15.26
CA ASN A 134 11.65 8.99 15.18
C ASN A 134 12.19 9.12 13.74
N LEU A 135 11.34 9.36 12.74
CA LEU A 135 11.78 9.55 11.35
C LEU A 135 12.20 11.02 11.09
N PRO A 136 13.13 11.27 10.16
CA PRO A 136 13.54 12.62 9.81
C PRO A 136 12.38 13.53 9.37
N ALA A 137 12.49 14.83 9.66
CA ALA A 137 11.48 15.82 9.27
C ALA A 137 11.30 15.90 7.74
N GLU A 138 12.35 15.62 6.96
CA GLU A 138 12.26 15.56 5.50
C GLU A 138 11.26 14.47 5.03
N THR A 139 11.23 13.34 5.71
CA THR A 139 10.31 12.24 5.40
C THR A 139 8.85 12.64 5.60
N TRP A 140 8.57 13.41 6.65
CA TRP A 140 7.24 13.97 6.91
C TRP A 140 6.79 14.95 5.84
N ILE A 141 7.70 15.82 5.37
CA ILE A 141 7.40 16.78 4.30
C ILE A 141 7.07 16.03 3.01
N ARG A 142 7.91 15.07 2.61
CA ARG A 142 7.69 14.26 1.39
C ARG A 142 6.37 13.47 1.47
N PHE A 143 6.07 12.88 2.63
CA PHE A 143 4.79 12.20 2.87
C PHE A 143 3.60 13.16 2.79
N GLY A 144 3.71 14.35 3.39
CA GLY A 144 2.68 15.39 3.33
C GLY A 144 2.40 15.86 1.89
N ILE A 145 3.45 16.08 1.09
CA ILE A 145 3.32 16.42 -0.34
C ILE A 145 2.59 15.30 -1.09
N TRP A 146 2.96 14.04 -0.85
CA TRP A 146 2.32 12.91 -1.51
C TRP A 146 0.83 12.79 -1.14
N MET A 147 0.48 12.99 0.13
CA MET A 147 -0.90 13.02 0.59
C MET A 147 -1.69 14.17 -0.05
N ALA A 148 -1.08 15.36 -0.16
CA ALA A 148 -1.69 16.50 -0.83
C ALA A 148 -1.97 16.20 -2.32
N ILE A 149 -1.02 15.59 -3.04
CA ILE A 149 -1.22 15.14 -4.43
C ILE A 149 -2.39 14.15 -4.50
N GLY A 150 -2.45 13.17 -3.61
CA GLY A 150 -3.55 12.21 -3.54
C GLY A 150 -4.92 12.87 -3.34
N ILE A 151 -5.00 13.86 -2.45
CA ILE A 151 -6.21 14.65 -2.21
C ILE A 151 -6.60 15.44 -3.46
N VAL A 152 -5.65 16.11 -4.11
CA VAL A 152 -5.91 16.85 -5.36
C VAL A 152 -6.45 15.93 -6.45
N VAL A 153 -5.81 14.77 -6.68
CA VAL A 153 -6.28 13.77 -7.65
C VAL A 153 -7.69 13.27 -7.30
N TYR A 154 -7.97 13.05 -6.01
CA TYR A 154 -9.29 12.66 -5.55
C TYR A 154 -10.35 13.73 -5.86
N PHE A 155 -10.09 15.01 -5.58
CA PHE A 155 -11.05 16.07 -5.85
C PHE A 155 -11.25 16.37 -7.34
N LEU A 156 -10.17 16.33 -8.13
CA LEU A 156 -10.23 16.62 -9.56
C LEU A 156 -10.86 15.47 -10.37
N TYR A 157 -10.52 14.22 -10.04
CA TYR A 157 -10.95 13.06 -10.82
C TYR A 157 -11.87 12.12 -10.01
N GLY A 158 -11.40 11.70 -8.84
CA GLY A 158 -12.04 10.67 -8.03
C GLY A 158 -13.48 11.00 -7.62
N ARG A 159 -13.77 12.24 -7.25
CA ARG A 159 -15.13 12.67 -6.83
C ARG A 159 -16.16 12.54 -7.95
N GLN A 160 -15.77 12.78 -9.20
CA GLN A 160 -16.70 12.73 -10.34
C GLN A 160 -16.88 11.31 -10.90
N HIS A 161 -15.89 10.43 -10.70
CA HIS A 161 -15.86 9.09 -11.30
C HIS A 161 -16.05 7.94 -10.29
N SER A 162 -16.02 8.21 -8.98
CA SER A 162 -16.16 7.18 -7.94
C SER A 162 -17.54 6.52 -7.99
N ARG A 163 -17.54 5.20 -8.18
CA ARG A 163 -18.75 4.38 -8.29
C ARG A 163 -19.39 4.06 -6.94
N LEU A 164 -18.64 4.21 -5.85
CA LEU A 164 -19.12 3.98 -4.47
C LEU A 164 -20.31 4.86 -4.07
N GLY A 165 -20.47 6.04 -4.69
CA GLY A 165 -21.65 6.90 -4.49
C GLY A 165 -22.87 6.52 -5.32
N LYS A 166 -22.70 5.73 -6.40
CA LYS A 166 -23.78 5.33 -7.31
C LYS A 166 -24.39 3.97 -6.91
N GLU A 167 -23.57 3.00 -6.50
CA GLU A 167 -24.07 1.67 -6.07
C GLU A 167 -24.80 1.69 -4.72
N GLY A 168 -24.55 2.69 -3.86
CA GLY A 168 -25.33 2.89 -2.63
C GLY A 168 -26.77 3.38 -2.86
N ALA A 169 -27.09 3.87 -4.06
CA ALA A 169 -28.44 4.28 -4.44
C ALA A 169 -29.25 3.12 -5.06
N ASP A 170 -28.59 2.16 -5.72
CA ASP A 170 -29.23 0.99 -6.35
C ASP A 170 -29.38 -0.22 -5.42
N ALA A 171 -28.67 -0.26 -4.29
CA ALA A 171 -28.83 -1.31 -3.27
C ALA A 171 -30.05 -1.11 -2.34
N LYS A 172 -31.05 -0.33 -2.78
CA LYS A 172 -32.39 -0.25 -2.21
C LYS A 172 -33.41 -0.79 -3.21
N PHE A 173 -33.39 -2.09 -3.47
CA PHE A 173 -34.55 -2.86 -3.92
C PHE A 173 -34.49 -4.26 -3.31
#